data_AF-A0A7X0J6E7-F1
#
_entry.id   AF-A0A7X0J6E7-F1
#
_cell.length_a   1.000
_cell.length_b   1.000
_cell.length_c   1.000
_cell.angle_alpha   90.00
_cell.angle_beta   90.00
_cell.angle_gamma   90.00
#
_symmetry.space_group_name_H-M   'P 1'
#
loop_
_entity.id
_entity.type
_entity.pdbx_description
1 polymer ?
#
loop_
_entity_poly.entity_id
_entity_poly.type
_entity_poly.pdbx_seq_one_letter_code
_entity_poly.pdbx_strand_id
1 'polypeptide(L)'
;MKNIAIAIGFAIVLAGCSQNPQQNNVSISSNAPAGFDVNKLGEIVKTSTNPQVLEKAINDPKNQINNLDLDKDGKIDFLKVNETGKNELQIIDDFSSNQSMTVATIKVNPTNNNSSADLNIQSNPDYAGSNYMYHSHFSFTDFLLMSYLMRPHSYYMPMYRYGSYPSYYSRTSVATNYRPTTSSAVSSTRSSRSSLSSGSSSQRSFKTRDNAQPVRSGGFGNSSSSSRSSNSSSSGSSSFGSSSRSSGSSHRSFGGGRSSFGRRR
;
A
#
# COMPACT_ATOMS: atom_id res chain seq x y z
N MET A 1 71.92 -37.52 -18.82
CA MET A 1 71.66 -36.64 -17.66
C MET A 1 70.22 -36.15 -17.76
N LYS A 2 69.56 -36.06 -16.61
CA LYS A 2 68.15 -35.71 -16.41
C LYS A 2 67.75 -34.44 -17.17
N ASN A 3 66.47 -34.33 -17.56
CA ASN A 3 65.57 -33.23 -17.20
C ASN A 3 64.14 -33.54 -17.66
N ILE A 4 63.28 -33.72 -16.67
CA ILE A 4 61.82 -33.88 -16.77
C ILE A 4 61.22 -32.48 -16.95
N ALA A 5 60.40 -32.29 -17.97
CA ALA A 5 59.54 -31.11 -18.09
C ALA A 5 58.10 -31.58 -18.26
N ILE A 6 57.39 -31.69 -17.14
CA ILE A 6 55.95 -31.92 -17.09
C ILE A 6 55.28 -30.54 -17.04
N ALA A 7 54.75 -30.09 -18.17
CA ALA A 7 53.87 -28.92 -18.23
C ALA A 7 52.42 -29.40 -18.02
N ILE A 8 51.97 -29.42 -16.76
CA ILE A 8 50.54 -29.59 -16.44
C ILE A 8 49.87 -28.23 -16.63
N GLY A 9 49.19 -28.07 -17.77
CA GLY A 9 48.27 -26.96 -18.01
C GLY A 9 47.06 -27.11 -17.09
N PHE A 10 47.00 -26.28 -16.05
CA PHE A 10 45.87 -26.19 -15.14
C PHE A 10 44.78 -25.34 -15.80
N ALA A 11 43.82 -25.97 -16.47
CA ALA A 11 42.64 -25.30 -17.00
C ALA A 11 41.69 -24.98 -15.84
N ILE A 12 41.78 -23.75 -15.32
CA ILE A 12 40.81 -23.22 -14.35
C ILE A 12 39.54 -22.87 -15.11
N VAL A 13 38.56 -23.78 -15.10
CA VAL A 13 37.18 -23.46 -15.49
C VAL A 13 36.51 -22.78 -14.30
N LEU A 14 36.48 -21.45 -14.33
CA LEU A 14 35.62 -20.66 -13.44
C LEU A 14 34.17 -20.83 -13.88
N ALA A 15 33.51 -21.86 -13.35
CA ALA A 15 32.04 -21.96 -13.39
C ALA A 15 31.47 -20.94 -12.39
N GLY A 16 31.17 -19.73 -12.87
CA GLY A 16 30.40 -18.75 -12.13
C GLY A 16 28.98 -19.26 -11.93
N CYS A 17 28.65 -19.77 -10.75
CA CYS A 17 27.28 -20.01 -10.35
C CYS A 17 26.61 -18.66 -10.04
N SER A 18 25.99 -18.05 -11.05
CA SER A 18 25.00 -17.00 -10.82
C SER A 18 23.76 -17.64 -10.18
N GLN A 19 23.73 -17.67 -8.85
CA GLN A 19 22.52 -17.99 -8.11
C GLN A 19 21.53 -16.84 -8.26
N ASN A 20 20.62 -16.97 -9.23
CA ASN A 20 19.37 -16.21 -9.22
C ASN A 20 18.65 -16.58 -7.90
N PRO A 21 18.34 -15.64 -6.99
CA PRO A 21 17.49 -15.97 -5.87
C PRO A 21 16.15 -16.41 -6.45
N GLN A 22 15.80 -17.67 -6.24
CA GLN A 22 14.46 -18.16 -6.54
C GLN A 22 13.49 -17.40 -5.64
N GLN A 23 12.88 -16.37 -6.22
CA GLN A 23 11.71 -15.72 -5.65
C GLN A 23 10.59 -16.76 -5.70
N ASN A 24 10.49 -17.55 -4.63
CA ASN A 24 9.35 -18.41 -4.34
C ASN A 24 8.13 -17.50 -4.14
N ASN A 25 7.53 -17.08 -5.25
CA ASN A 25 6.29 -16.35 -5.26
C ASN A 25 5.17 -17.35 -5.00
N VAL A 26 5.05 -17.78 -3.73
CA VAL A 26 3.87 -18.51 -3.27
C VAL A 26 2.74 -17.48 -3.27
N SER A 27 1.84 -17.60 -4.24
CA SER A 27 0.55 -16.93 -4.20
C SER A 27 -0.27 -17.55 -3.07
N ILE A 28 -0.11 -17.00 -1.87
CA ILE A 28 -0.84 -17.44 -0.67
C ILE A 28 -2.30 -17.01 -0.85
N SER A 29 -3.14 -18.00 -1.14
CA SER A 29 -4.59 -17.90 -0.91
C SER A 29 -4.79 -17.48 0.54
N SER A 30 -5.43 -16.33 0.74
CA SER A 30 -5.54 -15.55 1.99
C SER A 30 -6.42 -16.20 3.06
N ASN A 31 -6.23 -17.49 3.36
CA ASN A 31 -7.07 -18.25 4.29
C ASN A 31 -6.30 -18.82 5.49
N ALA A 32 -5.03 -18.46 5.68
CA ALA A 32 -4.37 -18.65 6.97
C ALA A 32 -4.94 -17.64 7.97
N PRO A 33 -5.37 -18.06 9.19
CA PRO A 33 -5.81 -17.13 10.21
C PRO A 33 -4.62 -16.26 10.62
N ALA A 34 -4.61 -15.03 10.13
CA ALA A 34 -3.58 -14.07 10.44
C ALA A 34 -3.66 -13.68 11.92
N GLY A 35 -2.69 -14.11 12.73
CA GLY A 35 -2.61 -13.84 14.17
C GLY A 35 -1.79 -12.60 14.52
N PHE A 36 -1.24 -11.88 13.54
CA PHE A 36 -0.41 -10.71 13.77
C PHE A 36 -0.92 -9.47 13.04
N ASP A 37 -0.98 -8.33 13.73
CA ASP A 37 -1.46 -7.06 13.17
C ASP A 37 -0.34 -6.03 13.00
N VAL A 38 0.16 -5.94 11.76
CA VAL A 38 1.24 -5.03 11.37
C VAL A 38 0.82 -3.56 11.41
N ASN A 39 -0.47 -3.28 11.20
CA ASN A 39 -0.96 -1.91 11.15
C ASN A 39 -1.04 -1.29 12.55
N LYS A 40 -1.59 -2.04 13.51
CA LYS A 40 -1.57 -1.64 14.92
C LYS A 40 -0.16 -1.58 15.48
N LEU A 41 0.71 -2.51 15.09
CA LEU A 41 2.13 -2.42 15.40
C LEU A 41 2.70 -1.08 14.90
N GLY A 42 2.39 -0.69 13.65
CA GLY A 42 2.78 0.60 13.09
C GLY A 42 2.36 1.80 13.95
N GLU A 43 1.17 1.77 14.55
CA GLU A 43 0.69 2.81 15.47
C GLU A 43 1.43 2.81 16.82
N ILE A 44 1.67 1.64 17.40
CA ILE A 44 2.39 1.49 18.67
C ILE A 44 3.88 1.84 18.52
N VAL A 45 4.51 1.51 17.40
CA VAL A 45 5.91 1.86 17.12
C VAL A 45 6.12 3.37 17.22
N LYS A 46 5.17 4.19 16.76
CA LYS A 46 5.25 5.67 16.82
C LYS A 46 5.31 6.18 18.25
N THR A 47 4.48 5.61 19.12
CA THR A 47 4.29 6.05 20.51
C THR A 47 5.29 5.41 21.48
N SER A 48 5.96 4.34 21.05
CA SER A 48 6.98 3.66 21.85
C SER A 48 8.24 4.51 21.98
N THR A 49 8.81 4.54 23.18
CA THR A 49 10.03 5.32 23.45
C THR A 49 11.32 4.54 23.23
N ASN A 50 11.26 3.21 23.39
CA ASN A 50 12.39 2.30 23.24
C ASN A 50 11.89 0.87 22.90
N PRO A 51 12.78 -0.04 22.49
CA PRO A 51 12.42 -1.41 22.12
C PRO A 51 11.75 -2.22 23.24
N GLN A 52 12.11 -1.97 24.50
CA GLN A 52 11.50 -2.66 25.65
C GLN A 52 10.03 -2.27 25.85
N VAL A 53 9.71 -0.98 25.71
CA VAL A 53 8.33 -0.48 25.77
C VAL A 53 7.52 -1.04 24.60
N LEU A 54 8.12 -1.09 23.41
CA LEU A 54 7.51 -1.70 22.23
C LEU A 54 7.21 -3.19 22.47
N GLU A 55 8.17 -3.96 23.00
CA GLU A 55 7.98 -5.38 23.34
C GLU A 55 6.81 -5.59 24.31
N LYS A 56 6.75 -4.78 25.37
CA LYS A 56 5.63 -4.82 26.30
C LYS A 56 4.30 -4.52 25.61
N ALA A 57 4.27 -3.51 24.74
CA ALA A 57 3.05 -3.11 24.04
C ALA A 57 2.58 -4.16 23.02
N ILE A 58 3.49 -4.84 22.31
CA ILE A 58 3.15 -5.93 21.39
C ILE A 58 2.45 -7.08 22.12
N ASN A 59 2.90 -7.39 23.33
CA ASN A 59 2.38 -8.50 24.13
C ASN A 59 1.25 -8.10 25.09
N ASP A 60 0.81 -6.84 25.10
CA ASP A 60 -0.34 -6.42 25.90
C ASP A 60 -1.64 -6.84 25.17
N PRO A 61 -2.49 -7.70 25.77
CA PRO A 61 -3.75 -8.12 25.15
C PRO A 61 -4.67 -6.95 24.78
N LYS A 62 -4.55 -5.80 25.45
CA LYS A 62 -5.34 -4.60 25.15
C LYS A 62 -5.03 -3.99 23.79
N ASN A 63 -3.79 -4.14 23.32
CA ASN A 63 -3.37 -3.59 22.05
C ASN A 63 -3.77 -4.49 20.87
N GLN A 64 -4.08 -5.76 21.13
CA GLN A 64 -4.56 -6.71 20.11
C GLN A 64 -3.68 -6.73 18.86
N ILE A 65 -2.35 -6.76 19.06
CA ILE A 65 -1.34 -6.86 17.99
C ILE A 65 -0.94 -8.30 17.74
N ASN A 66 -0.88 -9.08 18.82
CA ASN A 66 -0.41 -10.45 18.82
C ASN A 66 -1.53 -11.40 19.26
N ASN A 67 -1.74 -12.42 18.43
CA ASN A 67 -2.61 -13.56 18.63
C ASN A 67 -2.00 -14.80 17.93
N LEU A 68 -0.68 -14.87 17.88
CA LEU A 68 0.05 -15.99 17.31
C LEU A 68 0.15 -17.14 18.31
N ASP A 69 0.07 -18.36 17.79
CA ASP A 69 0.25 -19.62 18.49
C ASP A 69 1.06 -20.53 17.56
N LEU A 70 2.36 -20.26 17.48
CA LEU A 70 3.34 -20.94 16.64
C LEU A 70 3.69 -22.32 17.21
N ASP A 71 3.70 -22.48 18.53
CA ASP A 71 3.93 -23.77 19.19
C ASP A 71 2.67 -24.68 19.24
N LYS A 72 1.50 -24.13 18.88
CA LYS A 72 0.19 -24.81 18.75
C LYS A 72 -0.35 -25.36 20.06
N ASP A 73 -0.09 -24.68 21.16
CA ASP A 73 -0.54 -25.09 22.49
C ASP A 73 -1.84 -24.42 22.95
N GLY A 74 -2.44 -23.60 22.08
CA GLY A 74 -3.69 -22.90 22.31
C GLY A 74 -3.53 -21.62 23.12
N LYS A 75 -2.30 -21.15 23.35
CA LYS A 75 -2.02 -19.88 24.03
C LYS A 75 -1.24 -18.94 23.12
N ILE A 76 -1.40 -17.64 23.37
CA ILE A 76 -0.72 -16.60 22.59
C ILE A 76 0.76 -16.61 22.95
N ASP A 77 1.64 -16.78 21.97
CA ASP A 77 3.08 -16.78 22.17
C ASP A 77 3.63 -15.40 22.56
N PHE A 78 4.75 -15.40 23.28
CA PHE A 78 5.42 -14.17 23.67
C PHE A 78 6.40 -13.73 22.57
N LEU A 79 6.17 -12.55 22.02
CA LEU A 79 7.04 -11.99 20.99
C LEU A 79 8.09 -11.08 21.61
N LYS A 80 9.34 -11.33 21.28
CA LYS A 80 10.48 -10.52 21.73
C LYS A 80 10.82 -9.46 20.69
N VAL A 81 11.34 -8.33 21.14
CA VAL A 81 11.94 -7.34 20.25
C VAL A 81 13.44 -7.44 20.36
N ASN A 82 14.12 -7.64 19.24
CA ASN A 82 15.57 -7.73 19.16
C ASN A 82 16.09 -6.64 18.23
N GLU A 83 17.12 -5.93 18.65
CA GLU A 83 17.79 -4.95 17.82
C GLU A 83 18.97 -5.60 17.11
N THR A 84 18.85 -5.76 15.78
CA THR A 84 19.83 -6.51 14.98
C THR A 84 20.80 -5.62 14.24
N GLY A 85 20.51 -4.32 14.15
CA GLY A 85 21.33 -3.38 13.42
C GLY A 85 20.89 -1.94 13.63
N LYS A 86 21.61 -1.02 12.98
CA LYS A 86 21.31 0.41 13.06
C LYS A 86 19.91 0.69 12.53
N ASN A 87 19.03 1.18 13.42
CA ASN A 87 17.63 1.50 13.15
C ASN A 87 16.80 0.31 12.65
N GLU A 88 17.19 -0.91 13.00
CA GLU A 88 16.53 -2.14 12.59
C GLU A 88 16.18 -2.98 13.83
N LEU A 89 14.88 -3.27 13.98
CA LEU A 89 14.34 -4.15 15.01
C LEU A 89 13.70 -5.37 14.36
N GLN A 90 13.82 -6.52 15.01
CA GLN A 90 13.14 -7.75 14.65
C GLN A 90 12.22 -8.18 15.77
N ILE A 91 11.04 -8.63 15.41
CA ILE A 91 10.08 -9.27 16.30
C ILE A 91 10.25 -10.76 16.14
N ILE A 92 10.59 -11.45 17.22
CA ILE A 92 11.04 -12.85 17.20
C ILE A 92 10.22 -13.64 18.23
N ASP A 93 9.84 -14.84 17.86
CA ASP A 93 9.28 -15.83 18.77
C ASP A 93 10.29 -16.96 19.00
N ASP A 94 10.51 -17.33 20.27
CA ASP A 94 11.20 -18.57 20.62
C ASP A 94 10.16 -19.67 20.84
N PHE A 95 9.62 -20.26 19.78
CA PHE A 95 8.61 -21.32 19.91
C PHE A 95 9.19 -22.64 20.48
N SER A 96 10.52 -22.76 20.61
CA SER A 96 11.17 -23.83 21.37
C SER A 96 12.51 -23.35 21.98
N SER A 97 13.11 -24.16 22.86
CA SER A 97 14.34 -23.80 23.57
C SER A 97 15.53 -23.45 22.66
N ASN A 98 15.56 -23.99 21.44
CA ASN A 98 16.68 -23.88 20.50
C ASN A 98 16.27 -23.34 19.12
N GLN A 99 15.00 -22.98 18.94
CA GLN A 99 14.51 -22.51 17.65
C GLN A 99 13.72 -21.21 17.84
N SER A 100 14.02 -20.25 16.99
CA SER A 100 13.37 -18.95 16.97
C SER A 100 12.92 -18.62 15.55
N MET A 101 11.73 -18.04 15.39
CA MET A 101 11.24 -17.49 14.12
C MET A 101 11.14 -15.98 14.18
N THR A 102 11.58 -15.31 13.12
CA THR A 102 11.27 -13.89 12.92
C THR A 102 9.84 -13.76 12.41
N VAL A 103 9.02 -13.05 13.17
CA VAL A 103 7.62 -12.74 12.82
C VAL A 103 7.57 -11.51 11.92
N ALA A 104 8.28 -10.44 12.30
CA ALA A 104 8.31 -9.19 11.56
C ALA A 104 9.63 -8.44 11.74
N THR A 105 9.95 -7.58 10.79
CA THR A 105 11.11 -6.69 10.78
C THR A 105 10.63 -5.26 10.65
N ILE A 106 11.15 -4.39 11.52
CA ILE A 106 10.89 -2.96 11.54
C ILE A 106 12.17 -2.25 11.12
N LYS A 107 12.10 -1.47 10.05
CA LYS A 107 13.19 -0.63 9.56
C LYS A 107 12.80 0.83 9.64
N VAL A 108 13.69 1.62 10.19
CA VAL A 108 13.50 3.05 10.39
C VAL A 108 14.60 3.79 9.63
N ASN A 109 14.24 4.39 8.50
CA ASN A 109 15.19 5.07 7.63
C ASN A 109 15.09 6.58 7.86
N PRO A 110 16.07 7.23 8.51
CA PRO A 110 16.07 8.69 8.61
C PRO A 110 16.25 9.32 7.23
N THR A 111 15.69 10.50 7.04
CA THR A 111 16.04 11.37 5.92
C THR A 111 17.45 11.94 6.11
N ASN A 112 18.05 12.46 5.03
CA ASN A 112 19.43 12.99 5.04
C ASN A 112 19.72 14.02 6.15
N ASN A 113 18.70 14.77 6.59
CA ASN A 113 18.83 15.80 7.63
C ASN A 113 18.39 15.32 9.02
N ASN A 114 18.08 14.03 9.19
CA ASN A 114 17.53 13.42 10.41
C ASN A 114 16.28 14.10 10.98
N SER A 115 15.61 14.94 10.20
CA SER A 115 14.42 15.70 10.63
C SER A 115 13.14 14.88 10.49
N SER A 116 13.19 13.85 9.65
CA SER A 116 12.08 12.94 9.39
C SER A 116 12.59 11.53 9.14
N ALA A 117 11.67 10.58 9.05
CA ALA A 117 11.97 9.17 8.87
C ALA A 117 10.87 8.40 8.16
N ASP A 118 11.28 7.43 7.36
CA ASP A 118 10.41 6.42 6.79
C ASP A 118 10.43 5.17 7.68
N LEU A 119 9.26 4.82 8.21
CA LEU A 119 9.00 3.58 8.91
C LEU A 119 8.51 2.54 7.90
N ASN A 120 9.19 1.41 7.84
CA ASN A 120 8.81 0.25 7.07
C ASN A 120 8.74 -0.97 7.99
N ILE A 121 7.58 -1.62 8.03
CA ILE A 121 7.37 -2.85 8.78
C ILE A 121 6.98 -3.94 7.79
N GLN A 122 7.67 -5.07 7.86
CA GLN A 122 7.42 -6.23 7.02
C GLN A 122 7.29 -7.48 7.90
N SER A 123 6.18 -8.18 7.77
CA SER A 123 5.88 -9.43 8.47
C SER A 123 5.86 -10.59 7.49
N ASN A 124 5.99 -11.82 7.99
CA ASN A 124 5.67 -13.00 7.19
C ASN A 124 4.15 -13.01 6.85
N PRO A 125 3.76 -13.14 5.57
CA PRO A 125 2.35 -13.28 5.17
C PRO A 125 1.60 -14.43 5.85
N ASP A 126 2.28 -15.50 6.26
CA ASP A 126 1.65 -16.62 6.96
C ASP A 126 1.11 -16.21 8.35
N TYR A 127 1.70 -15.17 8.97
CA TYR A 127 1.35 -14.69 10.30
C TYR A 127 0.44 -13.45 10.25
N ALA A 128 0.68 -12.55 9.30
CA ALA A 128 -0.05 -11.28 9.18
C ALA A 128 -1.14 -11.26 8.09
N GLY A 129 -1.21 -12.31 7.27
CA GLY A 129 -2.16 -12.41 6.16
C GLY A 129 -1.89 -11.37 5.08
N SER A 130 -2.97 -10.84 4.49
CA SER A 130 -2.90 -9.89 3.37
C SER A 130 -2.30 -8.53 3.72
N ASN A 131 -2.26 -8.15 5.01
CA ASN A 131 -1.74 -6.87 5.48
C ASN A 131 -0.38 -7.03 6.16
N TYR A 132 0.53 -7.77 5.52
CA TYR A 132 1.84 -8.10 6.07
C TYR A 132 2.86 -6.96 5.97
N MET A 133 2.52 -5.83 5.35
CA MET A 133 3.41 -4.67 5.22
C MET A 133 2.73 -3.40 5.73
N TYR A 134 3.52 -2.53 6.36
CA TYR A 134 3.11 -1.19 6.78
C TYR A 134 4.21 -0.19 6.44
N HIS A 135 3.81 0.94 5.85
CA HIS A 135 4.71 2.03 5.54
C HIS A 135 4.13 3.35 6.02
N SER A 136 4.95 4.18 6.63
CA SER A 136 4.55 5.52 7.05
C SER A 136 5.74 6.45 7.21
N HIS A 137 5.49 7.75 7.20
CA HIS A 137 6.50 8.80 7.29
C HIS A 137 6.25 9.67 8.52
N PHE A 138 7.29 9.97 9.29
CA PHE A 138 7.19 10.75 10.53
C PHE A 138 8.26 11.82 10.63
N SER A 139 7.91 12.92 11.30
CA SER A 139 8.89 13.89 11.78
C SER A 139 9.59 13.39 13.05
N PHE A 140 10.81 13.84 13.25
CA PHE A 140 11.65 13.44 14.40
C PHE A 140 10.99 13.72 15.76
N THR A 141 10.17 14.77 15.87
CA THR A 141 9.46 15.14 17.10
C THR A 141 8.39 14.14 17.52
N ASP A 142 7.81 13.43 16.55
CA ASP A 142 6.61 12.60 16.76
C ASP A 142 6.97 11.12 16.92
N PHE A 143 8.24 10.77 16.69
CA PHE A 143 8.71 9.39 16.67
C PHE A 143 9.77 9.15 17.76
N LEU A 144 9.31 8.90 18.99
CA LEU A 144 10.21 8.79 20.15
C LEU A 144 11.20 7.62 20.02
N LEU A 145 10.77 6.50 19.44
CA LEU A 145 11.64 5.35 19.16
C LEU A 145 12.80 5.72 18.23
N MET A 146 12.58 6.63 17.27
CA MET A 146 13.66 7.12 16.41
C MET A 146 14.73 7.84 17.22
N SER A 147 14.33 8.66 18.21
CA SER A 147 15.28 9.35 19.09
C SER A 147 16.15 8.37 19.87
N TYR A 148 15.61 7.21 20.25
CA TYR A 148 16.38 6.12 20.85
C TYR A 148 17.37 5.56 19.82
N LEU A 149 16.89 5.04 18.69
CA LEU A 149 17.69 4.34 17.66
C LEU A 149 18.85 5.18 17.08
N MET A 150 18.69 6.50 17.05
CA MET A 150 19.72 7.41 16.51
C MET A 150 20.82 7.78 17.51
N ARG A 151 20.60 7.58 18.80
CA ARG A 151 21.60 7.87 19.83
C ARG A 151 22.59 6.71 19.90
N PRO A 152 23.86 6.95 20.24
CA PRO A 152 24.75 5.86 20.58
C PRO A 152 24.21 5.09 21.79
N HIS A 153 23.86 3.82 21.60
CA HIS A 153 23.47 2.90 22.66
C HIS A 153 23.88 1.47 22.30
N SER A 154 23.86 0.57 23.28
CA SER A 154 23.97 -0.86 23.03
C SER A 154 22.68 -1.39 22.42
N TYR A 155 22.78 -2.32 21.49
CA TYR A 155 21.60 -2.96 20.90
C TYR A 155 20.76 -3.62 21.98
N TYR A 156 19.46 -3.34 21.95
CA TYR A 156 18.52 -3.96 22.85
C TYR A 156 18.41 -5.46 22.53
N MET A 157 18.68 -6.27 23.55
CA MET A 157 18.53 -7.72 23.50
C MET A 157 17.51 -8.12 24.57
N PRO A 158 16.49 -8.92 24.21
CA PRO A 158 15.48 -9.35 25.17
C PRO A 158 16.12 -10.27 26.22
N MET A 159 15.79 -10.06 27.51
CA MET A 159 16.35 -10.85 28.63
C MET A 159 15.73 -12.25 28.74
N TYR A 160 14.54 -12.43 28.19
CA TYR A 160 13.70 -13.60 28.37
C TYR A 160 13.97 -14.66 27.29
N ARG A 161 13.93 -15.92 27.70
CA ARG A 161 14.08 -17.10 26.84
C ARG A 161 12.78 -17.90 26.85
N TYR A 162 12.65 -18.87 25.95
CA TYR A 162 11.55 -19.82 25.98
C TYR A 162 11.27 -20.35 27.39
N GLY A 163 10.00 -20.32 27.81
CA GLY A 163 9.55 -20.79 29.12
C GLY A 163 9.84 -19.86 30.30
N SER A 164 10.52 -18.72 30.10
CA SER A 164 10.78 -17.72 31.15
C SER A 164 10.34 -16.34 30.69
N TYR A 165 9.16 -15.91 31.12
CA TYR A 165 8.50 -14.70 30.62
C TYR A 165 8.42 -13.58 31.67
N PRO A 166 8.33 -12.31 31.25
CA PRO A 166 8.17 -11.18 32.16
C PRO A 166 6.84 -11.25 32.94
N SER A 167 6.81 -10.66 34.14
CA SER A 167 5.60 -10.61 34.98
C SER A 167 4.43 -9.84 34.36
N TYR A 168 4.69 -8.95 33.41
CA TYR A 168 3.62 -8.22 32.69
C TYR A 168 2.98 -9.06 31.58
N TYR A 169 3.61 -10.14 31.15
CA TYR A 169 3.04 -11.02 30.14
C TYR A 169 2.06 -11.99 30.79
N SER A 170 0.85 -12.05 30.23
CA SER A 170 -0.18 -12.98 30.63
C SER A 170 -0.38 -14.00 29.53
N ARG A 171 -0.21 -15.29 29.86
CA ARG A 171 -0.35 -16.38 28.89
C ARG A 171 -1.84 -16.69 28.65
N THR A 172 -2.48 -15.85 27.85
CA THR A 172 -3.91 -15.95 27.50
C THR A 172 -4.14 -16.88 26.32
N SER A 173 -5.33 -17.46 26.22
CA SER A 173 -5.72 -18.29 25.08
C SER A 173 -5.82 -17.48 23.79
N VAL A 174 -5.50 -18.10 22.66
CA VAL A 174 -5.69 -17.51 21.34
C VAL A 174 -7.17 -17.17 21.09
N ALA A 175 -7.42 -15.96 20.61
CA ALA A 175 -8.75 -15.51 20.22
C ALA A 175 -9.15 -16.13 18.88
N THR A 176 -10.32 -16.76 18.84
CA THR A 176 -10.87 -17.39 17.63
C THR A 176 -11.36 -16.40 16.58
N ASN A 177 -11.74 -15.19 17.00
CA ASN A 177 -12.28 -14.13 16.15
C ASN A 177 -11.27 -13.00 15.89
N TYR A 178 -9.97 -13.29 16.02
CA TYR A 178 -8.95 -12.29 15.77
C TYR A 178 -8.95 -11.88 14.29
N ARG A 179 -8.91 -10.56 14.06
CA ARG A 179 -8.86 -9.98 12.72
C ARG A 179 -7.83 -8.87 12.73
N PRO A 180 -6.69 -9.04 12.03
CA PRO A 180 -5.76 -7.94 11.82
C PRO A 180 -6.51 -6.80 11.14
N THR A 181 -6.23 -5.60 11.61
CA THR A 181 -6.68 -4.40 10.93
C THR A 181 -6.06 -4.34 9.54
N THR A 182 -6.84 -3.86 8.59
CA THR A 182 -6.34 -3.49 7.27
C THR A 182 -5.91 -2.03 7.33
N SER A 183 -4.80 -1.68 6.68
CA SER A 183 -4.36 -0.29 6.62
C SER A 183 -5.48 0.52 5.96
N SER A 184 -6.06 1.51 6.67
CA SER A 184 -6.94 2.51 6.05
C SER A 184 -6.12 3.53 5.25
N ALA A 185 -5.07 3.08 4.56
CA ALA A 185 -4.18 3.91 3.74
C ALA A 185 -4.68 4.01 2.28
N VAL A 186 -6.00 3.98 2.08
CA VAL A 186 -6.74 4.82 1.13
C VAL A 186 -8.09 5.06 1.80
N SER A 187 -8.16 6.04 2.70
CA SER A 187 -9.42 6.76 2.84
C SER A 187 -9.60 7.56 1.56
N SER A 188 -10.07 6.90 0.50
CA SER A 188 -11.04 7.51 -0.42
C SER A 188 -11.97 8.29 0.48
N THR A 189 -12.07 9.60 0.27
CA THR A 189 -13.01 10.50 0.94
C THR A 189 -14.16 9.68 1.45
N ARG A 190 -14.19 9.41 2.77
CA ARG A 190 -15.32 8.77 3.42
C ARG A 190 -16.42 9.79 3.29
N SER A 191 -17.08 9.79 2.13
CA SER A 191 -18.43 10.29 1.99
C SER A 191 -19.18 9.54 3.05
N SER A 192 -19.43 10.21 4.16
CA SER A 192 -20.45 9.85 5.11
C SER A 192 -21.71 9.68 4.28
N ARG A 193 -21.96 8.46 3.80
CA ARG A 193 -23.29 7.98 3.48
C ARG A 193 -23.95 7.84 4.85
N SER A 194 -24.33 8.98 5.42
CA SER A 194 -25.49 9.03 6.29
C SER A 194 -26.58 8.28 5.53
N SER A 195 -27.10 7.21 6.12
CA SER A 195 -28.38 6.69 5.68
C SER A 195 -29.33 7.89 5.67
N LEU A 196 -29.90 8.19 4.51
CA LEU A 196 -30.96 9.18 4.37
C LEU A 196 -32.16 8.68 5.19
N SER A 197 -32.17 9.00 6.47
CA SER A 197 -33.30 8.82 7.37
C SER A 197 -34.32 9.93 7.12
N SER A 198 -34.87 9.95 5.91
CA SER A 198 -36.16 10.54 5.56
C SER A 198 -36.28 10.46 4.04
N GLY A 199 -36.96 9.43 3.53
CA GLY A 199 -37.52 9.51 2.18
C GLY A 199 -38.48 10.69 2.18
N SER A 200 -38.12 11.77 1.48
CA SER A 200 -39.06 12.86 1.21
C SER A 200 -40.28 12.24 0.54
N SER A 201 -41.41 12.30 1.23
CA SER A 201 -42.70 11.79 0.82
C SER A 201 -43.24 12.59 -0.36
N SER A 202 -42.71 12.35 -1.55
CA SER A 202 -43.41 12.66 -2.79
C SER A 202 -44.28 11.46 -3.15
N GLN A 203 -45.24 11.15 -2.27
CA GLN A 203 -46.31 10.22 -2.60
C GLN A 203 -47.18 10.89 -3.68
N ARG A 204 -46.85 10.66 -4.96
CA ARG A 204 -47.90 10.67 -5.98
C ARG A 204 -48.70 9.40 -5.75
N SER A 205 -49.73 9.50 -4.92
CA SER A 205 -50.75 8.46 -4.80
C SER A 205 -51.35 8.23 -6.18
N PHE A 206 -51.19 7.03 -6.74
CA PHE A 206 -52.03 6.61 -7.86
C PHE A 206 -53.44 6.41 -7.30
N LYS A 207 -54.27 7.45 -7.40
CA LYS A 207 -55.71 7.30 -7.20
C LYS A 207 -56.24 6.41 -8.33
N THR A 208 -57.03 5.40 -7.98
CA THR A 208 -57.86 4.66 -8.94
C THR A 208 -58.74 5.64 -9.70
N ARG A 209 -58.76 5.50 -11.02
CA ARG A 209 -59.37 6.44 -11.97
C ARG A 209 -60.89 6.39 -11.86
N ASP A 210 -61.53 7.53 -11.64
CA ASP A 210 -62.97 7.69 -11.80
C ASP A 210 -63.33 7.68 -13.29
N ASN A 211 -64.24 6.79 -13.69
CA ASN A 211 -64.59 6.55 -15.10
C ASN A 211 -65.54 7.61 -15.70
N ALA A 212 -65.89 8.64 -14.92
CA ALA A 212 -66.89 9.65 -15.25
C ALA A 212 -66.32 11.00 -15.69
N GLN A 213 -65.01 11.11 -15.96
CA GLN A 213 -64.37 12.37 -16.35
C GLN A 213 -63.70 12.26 -17.73
N PRO A 214 -63.98 13.18 -18.68
CA PRO A 214 -63.36 13.17 -20.00
C PRO A 214 -61.86 13.53 -19.89
N VAL A 215 -61.03 12.72 -20.55
CA VAL A 215 -59.58 12.83 -20.52
C VAL A 215 -59.13 13.92 -21.48
N ARG A 216 -58.49 14.98 -20.98
CA ARG A 216 -57.68 15.87 -21.83
C ARG A 216 -56.39 15.14 -22.21
N SER A 217 -56.25 14.79 -23.48
CA SER A 217 -55.01 14.22 -24.02
C SER A 217 -53.91 15.29 -23.98
N GLY A 218 -53.07 15.24 -22.95
CA GLY A 218 -51.78 15.93 -22.93
C GLY A 218 -50.87 15.25 -23.95
N GLY A 219 -50.97 15.69 -25.20
CA GLY A 219 -50.19 15.18 -26.32
C GLY A 219 -48.71 15.48 -26.15
N PHE A 220 -47.88 14.46 -26.38
CA PHE A 220 -46.48 14.67 -26.76
C PHE A 220 -46.46 15.09 -28.23
N GLY A 221 -46.73 16.38 -28.44
CA GLY A 221 -46.70 17.01 -29.76
C GLY A 221 -45.28 17.36 -30.15
N ASN A 222 -44.72 16.57 -31.07
CA ASN A 222 -43.54 16.89 -31.84
C ASN A 222 -43.92 17.98 -32.86
N SER A 223 -43.30 19.16 -32.82
CA SER A 223 -43.48 20.16 -33.88
C SER A 223 -42.19 20.93 -34.15
N SER A 224 -41.49 20.53 -35.20
CA SER A 224 -40.60 21.38 -35.97
C SER A 224 -41.42 22.23 -36.95
N SER A 225 -41.31 23.55 -36.91
CA SER A 225 -41.32 24.40 -38.11
C SER A 225 -40.98 25.87 -37.81
N SER A 226 -40.36 26.45 -38.82
CA SER A 226 -39.70 27.74 -38.97
C SER A 226 -40.60 28.97 -39.09
N SER A 227 -40.07 30.15 -38.72
CA SER A 227 -40.00 31.41 -39.51
C SER A 227 -39.47 32.54 -38.60
N ARG A 228 -38.37 33.25 -38.94
CA ARG A 228 -38.31 34.51 -39.73
C ARG A 228 -39.34 35.53 -39.21
N SER A 229 -39.01 36.75 -38.78
CA SER A 229 -38.11 37.75 -39.38
C SER A 229 -38.13 39.07 -38.60
N SER A 230 -37.02 39.84 -38.72
CA SER A 230 -36.90 41.31 -38.86
C SER A 230 -37.38 42.26 -37.74
N ASN A 231 -36.80 43.43 -37.49
CA ASN A 231 -35.57 44.14 -37.90
C ASN A 231 -35.62 45.53 -37.22
N SER A 232 -34.46 46.17 -37.05
CA SER A 232 -34.15 47.62 -37.13
C SER A 232 -33.20 48.04 -35.99
N SER A 233 -31.93 48.44 -36.18
CA SER A 233 -31.17 49.21 -37.20
C SER A 233 -30.95 50.66 -36.79
N SER A 234 -29.68 51.03 -36.60
CA SER A 234 -29.01 52.25 -37.09
C SER A 234 -27.61 52.29 -36.47
N SER A 235 -26.54 52.82 -37.06
CA SER A 235 -26.10 53.13 -38.43
C SER A 235 -24.74 53.80 -38.26
N GLY A 236 -23.75 53.54 -39.11
CA GLY A 236 -22.48 54.28 -39.04
C GLY A 236 -21.42 53.73 -39.98
N SER A 237 -21.50 54.12 -41.25
CA SER A 237 -20.55 53.86 -42.32
C SER A 237 -19.36 54.82 -42.30
N SER A 238 -18.16 54.34 -42.63
CA SER A 238 -17.29 55.01 -43.64
C SER A 238 -16.10 54.12 -44.02
N SER A 239 -15.87 54.05 -45.33
CA SER A 239 -14.81 53.33 -46.02
C SER A 239 -13.71 54.32 -46.44
N PHE A 240 -12.43 53.98 -46.22
CA PHE A 240 -11.22 54.36 -46.97
C PHE A 240 -10.03 53.72 -46.23
N GLY A 241 -8.92 53.25 -46.80
CA GLY A 241 -8.42 53.19 -48.16
C GLY A 241 -7.22 52.24 -48.20
N SER A 242 -6.88 51.83 -49.40
CA SER A 242 -5.81 50.92 -49.84
C SER A 242 -4.38 51.40 -49.56
N SER A 243 -3.46 50.45 -49.31
CA SER A 243 -2.20 50.34 -50.09
C SER A 243 -1.47 49.00 -49.86
N SER A 244 -0.83 48.58 -50.94
CA SER A 244 -0.29 47.27 -51.33
C SER A 244 1.15 46.98 -50.90
N ARG A 245 1.51 45.68 -50.95
CA ARG A 245 2.70 45.03 -51.60
C ARG A 245 3.18 43.84 -50.75
N SER A 246 2.90 42.57 -51.09
CA SER A 246 3.42 41.71 -52.18
C SER A 246 4.90 41.29 -52.07
N SER A 247 5.12 40.04 -51.68
CA SER A 247 6.06 39.05 -52.26
C SER A 247 6.09 37.86 -51.29
N GLY A 248 6.14 36.59 -51.67
CA GLY A 248 6.26 35.93 -52.95
C GLY A 248 6.42 34.44 -52.62
N SER A 249 5.57 33.62 -53.19
CA SER A 249 5.46 32.17 -53.05
C SER A 249 6.57 31.37 -53.73
N SER A 250 6.94 30.20 -53.20
CA SER A 250 7.22 28.94 -53.94
C SER A 250 7.56 27.81 -52.95
N HIS A 251 6.71 26.79 -52.78
CA HIS A 251 6.65 25.52 -53.54
C HIS A 251 7.99 24.76 -53.65
N ARG A 252 8.05 23.54 -53.09
CA ARG A 252 8.23 22.27 -53.83
C ARG A 252 8.15 21.04 -52.91
N SER A 253 7.18 20.18 -53.24
CA SER A 253 7.14 18.74 -52.95
C SER A 253 8.11 17.99 -53.88
N PHE A 254 8.65 16.83 -53.47
CA PHE A 254 8.47 15.52 -54.14
C PHE A 254 9.48 14.44 -53.70
N GLY A 255 8.96 13.19 -53.58
CA GLY A 255 9.68 11.90 -53.68
C GLY A 255 9.96 11.22 -52.34
N GLY A 256 9.43 10.06 -51.94
CA GLY A 256 8.96 8.87 -52.68
C GLY A 256 10.15 7.96 -53.05
N GLY A 257 10.30 6.69 -52.67
CA GLY A 257 9.51 5.74 -51.88
C GLY A 257 10.14 4.32 -51.92
N ARG A 258 9.45 3.34 -51.29
CA ARG A 258 9.48 1.86 -51.50
C ARG A 258 10.79 1.14 -51.09
N SER A 259 10.85 -0.10 -50.58
CA SER A 259 10.01 -1.32 -50.51
C SER A 259 10.57 -2.19 -49.36
N SER A 260 9.87 -3.15 -48.73
CA SER A 260 9.61 -4.49 -49.29
C SER A 260 8.76 -5.33 -48.31
N PHE A 261 7.78 -6.03 -48.86
CA PHE A 261 7.00 -7.11 -48.24
C PHE A 261 7.66 -8.46 -48.55
N GLY A 262 7.78 -9.34 -47.56
CA GLY A 262 8.09 -10.76 -47.74
C GLY A 262 7.09 -11.61 -46.95
N ARG A 263 6.37 -12.49 -47.64
CA ARG A 263 5.27 -13.33 -47.15
C ARG A 263 5.63 -14.81 -47.34
N ARG A 264 5.18 -15.66 -46.39
CA ARG A 264 4.91 -17.12 -46.49
C ARG A 264 6.11 -18.07 -46.45
N ARG A 265 6.11 -19.03 -45.52
CA ARG A 265 5.26 -20.23 -45.46
C ARG A 265 5.01 -20.62 -44.01
#